data_AF-W7BMW5-F1
#
_entry.id   AF-W7BMW5-F1
#
_cell.length_a   1.000
_cell.length_b   1.000
_cell.length_c   1.000
_cell.angle_alpha   90.00
_cell.angle_beta   90.00
_cell.angle_gamma   90.00
#
_symmetry.space_group_name_H-M   'P 1'
#
loop_
_entity.id
_entity.type
_entity.pdbx_description
1 polymer ?
#
loop_
_entity_poly.entity_id
_entity_poly.type
_entity_poly.pdbx_seq_one_letter_code
_entity_poly.pdbx_strand_id
1 'polypeptide(L)'
;MSTKPLDLSLPDIYSISNGYLQAFDNQALIQNRIVLNGEVPIKGLNNQLGWYNNKLYALGHAGSKFTLYEIKGDGSYIQTSVGNTPCKLFVGGGTSKNGIYVAIITNSDNIPQLVSVDVKTKKINSSKKYFFSCT
;
A
#
# COMPACT_ATOMS: atom_id res chain seq x y z
N MET A 1 8.00 -17.49 18.88
CA MET A 1 6.70 -17.96 18.37
C MET A 1 6.85 -18.17 16.88
N SER A 2 6.47 -19.34 16.36
CA SER A 2 6.53 -19.60 14.91
C SER A 2 5.43 -18.79 14.23
N THR A 3 5.81 -17.77 13.47
CA THR A 3 4.89 -16.95 12.68
C THR A 3 4.41 -17.78 11.49
N LYS A 4 3.15 -18.23 11.53
CA LYS A 4 2.53 -18.90 10.39
C LYS A 4 2.41 -17.88 9.24
N PRO A 5 2.77 -18.25 8.00
CA PRO A 5 2.55 -17.38 6.85
C PRO A 5 1.09 -16.93 6.75
N LEU A 6 0.88 -15.67 6.42
CA LEU A 6 -0.44 -15.13 6.15
C LEU A 6 -0.99 -15.72 4.85
N ASP A 7 -2.25 -16.13 4.86
CA ASP A 7 -2.95 -16.55 3.65
C ASP A 7 -3.57 -15.33 2.94
N LEU A 8 -2.83 -14.78 1.97
CA LEU A 8 -3.28 -13.61 1.21
C LEU A 8 -4.42 -13.91 0.21
N SER A 9 -4.86 -15.17 0.11
CA SER A 9 -6.02 -15.54 -0.71
C SER A 9 -7.36 -15.20 -0.04
N LEU A 10 -7.34 -14.90 1.26
CA LEU A 10 -8.54 -14.50 2.01
C LEU A 10 -8.63 -12.97 2.11
N PRO A 11 -9.85 -12.39 2.01
CA PRO A 11 -10.07 -10.97 2.15
C PRO A 11 -10.02 -10.57 3.63
N ASP A 12 -8.82 -10.46 4.17
CA ASP A 12 -8.56 -9.89 5.49
C ASP A 12 -8.29 -8.38 5.40
N ILE A 13 -8.48 -7.68 6.51
CA ILE A 13 -7.99 -6.31 6.65
C ILE A 13 -6.53 -6.40 7.08
N TYR A 14 -5.65 -5.73 6.33
CA TYR A 14 -4.22 -5.75 6.60
C TYR A 14 -3.75 -4.41 7.16
N SER A 15 -2.81 -4.45 8.10
CA SER A 15 -2.08 -3.27 8.57
C SER A 15 -0.61 -3.59 8.78
N ILE A 16 0.25 -2.58 8.68
CA ILE A 16 1.64 -2.65 9.11
C ILE A 16 1.79 -1.87 10.41
N SER A 17 2.08 -2.56 11.51
CA SER A 17 2.29 -1.93 12.82
C SER A 17 3.55 -2.47 13.47
N ASN A 18 4.38 -1.59 14.03
CA ASN A 18 5.59 -1.95 14.77
C ASN A 18 6.53 -2.92 14.03
N GLY A 19 6.60 -2.85 12.70
CA GLY A 19 7.43 -3.74 11.88
C GLY A 19 6.82 -5.11 11.56
N TYR A 20 5.50 -5.26 11.75
CA TYR A 20 4.75 -6.47 11.43
C TYR A 20 3.63 -6.17 10.46
N LEU A 21 3.47 -7.03 9.45
CA LEU A 21 2.24 -7.12 8.67
C LEU A 21 1.25 -7.98 9.45
N GLN A 22 0.11 -7.41 9.77
CA GLN A 22 -0.95 -8.01 10.57
C GLN A 22 -2.19 -8.21 9.71
N ALA A 23 -2.80 -9.38 9.81
CA ALA A 23 -4.08 -9.71 9.17
C ALA A 23 -5.17 -9.80 10.25
N PHE A 24 -6.25 -9.04 10.08
CA PHE A 24 -7.39 -9.04 10.98
C PHE A 24 -8.57 -9.79 10.36
N ASP A 25 -9.26 -10.55 11.21
CA ASP A 25 -10.43 -11.31 10.81
C ASP A 25 -11.59 -10.38 10.40
N ASN A 26 -11.98 -10.48 9.13
CA ASN A 26 -13.03 -9.66 8.57
C ASN A 26 -14.42 -9.96 9.18
N GLN A 27 -14.73 -11.23 9.49
CA GLN A 27 -16.01 -11.61 10.12
C GLN A 27 -16.10 -11.12 11.57
N ALA A 28 -15.00 -11.19 12.32
CA ALA A 28 -14.93 -10.65 13.67
C ALA A 28 -15.13 -9.13 13.67
N LEU A 29 -14.53 -8.41 12.72
CA LEU A 29 -14.67 -6.97 12.58
C LEU A 29 -16.11 -6.55 12.28
N ILE A 30 -16.83 -7.27 11.41
CA ILE A 30 -18.27 -7.06 11.15
C ILE A 30 -19.11 -7.21 12.43
N GLN A 31 -18.62 -8.01 13.39
CA GLN A 31 -19.23 -8.22 14.70
C GLN A 31 -18.66 -7.28 15.78
N ASN A 32 -17.97 -6.20 15.40
CA ASN A 32 -17.33 -5.23 16.30
C ASN A 32 -16.26 -5.84 17.22
N ARG A 33 -15.55 -6.87 16.76
CA ARG A 33 -14.44 -7.51 17.47
C ARG A 33 -13.14 -7.37 16.68
N ILE A 34 -12.05 -7.08 17.38
CA ILE A 34 -10.71 -7.04 16.79
C ILE A 34 -10.03 -8.37 17.09
N VAL A 35 -9.89 -9.21 16.07
CA VAL A 35 -9.22 -10.52 16.18
C VAL A 35 -8.09 -10.57 15.16
N LEU A 36 -6.89 -10.90 15.64
CA LEU A 36 -5.71 -11.09 14.80
C LEU A 36 -5.70 -12.52 14.24
N ASN A 37 -5.81 -12.66 12.92
CA ASN A 37 -5.72 -13.94 12.22
C ASN A 37 -4.28 -14.40 12.01
N GLY A 38 -3.34 -13.45 11.99
CA GLY A 38 -1.91 -13.73 11.99
C GLY A 38 -1.08 -12.48 11.86
N GLU A 39 0.23 -12.63 12.05
CA GLU A 39 1.20 -11.59 11.77
C GLU A 39 2.54 -12.17 11.31
N VAL A 40 3.22 -11.42 10.46
CA VAL A 40 4.58 -11.73 9.98
C VAL A 40 5.45 -10.48 10.04
N PRO A 41 6.74 -10.59 10.41
CA PRO A 41 7.65 -9.45 10.37
C PRO A 41 7.77 -8.90 8.94
N ILE A 42 7.74 -7.57 8.80
CA ILE A 42 7.92 -6.87 7.52
C ILE A 42 8.86 -5.68 7.71
N LYS A 43 9.91 -5.60 6.89
CA LYS A 43 10.98 -4.60 7.05
C LYS A 43 10.84 -3.48 6.02
N GLY A 44 10.97 -2.24 6.48
CA GLY A 44 11.12 -1.07 5.60
C GLY A 44 9.88 -0.72 4.77
N LEU A 45 8.70 -1.19 5.17
CA LEU A 45 7.41 -0.83 4.57
C LEU A 45 6.50 -0.18 5.61
N ASN A 46 5.69 0.76 5.14
CA ASN A 46 4.84 1.62 5.96
C ASN A 46 3.38 1.48 5.49
N ASN A 47 2.42 1.79 6.37
CA ASN A 47 0.94 1.63 6.27
C ASN A 47 0.22 2.16 5.00
N GLN A 48 0.58 1.67 3.82
CA GLN A 48 0.04 2.12 2.53
C GLN A 48 -0.25 0.89 1.68
N LEU A 49 -1.12 0.03 2.22
CA LEU A 49 -1.47 -1.25 1.63
C LEU A 49 -2.63 -1.07 0.65
N GLY A 50 -2.57 -1.81 -0.45
CA GLY A 50 -3.65 -1.91 -1.42
C GLY A 50 -3.76 -3.33 -1.94
N TRP A 51 -4.97 -3.87 -1.95
CA TRP A 51 -5.22 -5.25 -2.35
C TRP A 51 -5.76 -5.31 -3.78
N TYR A 52 -5.21 -6.19 -4.61
CA TYR A 52 -5.69 -6.42 -5.97
C TYR A 52 -5.41 -7.86 -6.41
N ASN A 53 -6.45 -8.58 -6.83
CA ASN A 53 -6.36 -9.93 -7.38
C ASN A 53 -5.58 -10.91 -6.47
N ASN A 54 -5.99 -11.01 -5.20
CA ASN A 54 -5.36 -11.86 -4.17
C ASN A 54 -3.89 -11.53 -3.88
N LYS A 55 -3.48 -10.30 -4.17
CA LYS A 55 -2.13 -9.80 -3.91
C LYS A 55 -2.18 -8.51 -3.14
N LEU A 56 -1.27 -8.40 -2.17
CA LEU A 56 -1.10 -7.22 -1.35
C LEU A 56 0.03 -6.38 -1.92
N TYR A 57 -0.24 -5.10 -2.12
CA TYR A 57 0.71 -4.13 -2.66
C TYR A 57 0.97 -3.01 -1.68
N ALA A 58 2.18 -2.47 -1.69
CA ALA A 58 2.49 -1.17 -1.12
C ALA A 58 3.18 -0.28 -2.15
N LEU A 59 3.01 1.02 -2.03
CA LEU A 59 3.75 1.99 -2.83
C LEU A 59 4.67 2.78 -1.91
N GLY A 60 5.96 2.81 -2.24
CA GLY A 60 6.96 3.59 -1.53
C GLY A 60 7.69 4.55 -2.47
N HIS A 61 8.44 5.47 -1.89
CA HIS A 61 9.25 6.42 -2.64
C HIS A 61 10.60 6.67 -1.97
N ALA A 62 11.60 7.04 -2.78
CA ALA A 62 12.88 7.54 -2.34
C ALA A 62 13.22 8.79 -3.16
N GLY A 63 13.00 9.97 -2.58
CA GLY A 63 12.93 11.22 -3.34
C GLY A 63 11.87 11.11 -4.43
N SER A 64 12.26 11.35 -5.69
CA SER A 64 11.36 11.28 -6.84
C SER A 64 11.14 9.87 -7.41
N LYS A 65 11.84 8.84 -6.93
CA LYS A 65 11.72 7.46 -7.46
C LYS A 65 10.60 6.73 -6.73
N PHE A 66 9.66 6.16 -7.48
CA PHE A 66 8.55 5.37 -6.92
C PHE A 66 8.78 3.88 -7.14
N THR A 67 8.49 3.09 -6.10
CA THR A 67 8.64 1.63 -6.10
C THR A 67 7.35 0.99 -5.64
N LEU A 68 6.83 0.04 -6.44
CA LEU A 68 5.72 -0.83 -6.07
C LEU A 68 6.29 -2.11 -5.44
N TYR A 69 5.73 -2.48 -4.30
CA TYR A 69 6.10 -3.67 -3.55
C TYR A 69 4.95 -4.67 -3.63
N GLU A 70 5.18 -5.86 -4.17
CA GLU A 70 4.25 -6.98 -4.10
C GLU A 70 4.63 -7.83 -2.88
N ILE A 71 3.80 -7.82 -1.85
CA ILE A 71 4.07 -8.43 -0.54
C ILE A 71 3.55 -9.87 -0.52
N LYS A 72 4.34 -10.78 0.04
CA LYS A 72 4.01 -12.19 0.22
C LYS A 72 3.60 -12.48 1.66
N GLY A 73 2.89 -13.59 1.86
CA GLY A 73 2.39 -14.01 3.16
C GLY A 73 3.46 -14.33 4.20
N ASP A 74 4.73 -14.51 3.79
CA ASP A 74 5.88 -14.69 4.67
C ASP A 74 6.56 -13.37 5.09
N GLY A 75 6.03 -12.22 4.65
CA GLY A 75 6.57 -10.89 4.91
C GLY A 75 7.67 -10.45 3.92
N SER A 76 8.09 -11.32 3.01
CA SER A 76 8.98 -10.94 1.91
C SER A 76 8.22 -10.15 0.82
N TYR A 77 8.93 -9.46 -0.05
CA TYR A 77 8.33 -8.69 -1.13
C TYR A 77 9.18 -8.64 -2.39
N ILE A 78 8.52 -8.42 -3.54
CA ILE A 78 9.16 -8.11 -4.82
C ILE A 78 9.07 -6.60 -5.03
N GLN A 79 10.21 -5.95 -5.24
CA GLN A 79 10.28 -4.52 -5.52
C GLN A 79 10.30 -4.29 -7.04
N THR A 80 9.54 -3.32 -7.53
CA THR A 80 9.61 -2.88 -8.93
C THR A 80 9.57 -1.36 -9.01
N SER A 81 10.58 -0.77 -9.66
CA SER A 81 10.55 0.67 -9.98
C SER A 81 9.43 0.93 -10.98
N VAL A 82 8.53 1.86 -10.65
CA VAL A 82 7.37 2.18 -11.49
C VAL A 82 7.50 3.51 -12.22
N GLY A 83 8.55 4.27 -11.92
CA GLY A 83 8.88 5.53 -12.57
C GLY A 83 9.28 6.62 -11.58
N ASN A 84 9.39 7.83 -12.11
CA ASN A 84 9.81 9.01 -11.36
C ASN A 84 8.75 10.10 -11.42
N THR A 85 8.46 10.74 -10.29
CA THR A 85 7.70 12.00 -10.24
C THR A 85 8.20 12.83 -9.06
N PRO A 86 8.27 14.18 -9.14
CA PRO A 86 8.70 14.99 -8.01
C PRO A 86 7.89 14.70 -6.74
N CYS A 87 8.56 14.27 -5.68
CA CYS A 87 7.94 13.92 -4.42
C CYS A 87 8.82 14.35 -3.24
N LYS A 88 8.20 15.02 -2.28
CA LYS A 88 8.76 15.43 -1.00
C LYS A 88 8.14 14.63 0.14
N LEU A 89 6.80 14.55 0.17
CA LEU A 89 6.03 13.81 1.17
C LEU A 89 5.04 12.88 0.50
N PHE A 90 4.79 11.75 1.15
CA PHE A 90 3.78 10.77 0.76
C PHE A 90 2.75 10.67 1.88
N VAL A 91 1.50 11.00 1.57
CA VAL A 91 0.45 11.24 2.58
C VAL A 91 -0.42 10.00 2.78
N GLY A 92 -0.59 9.16 1.76
CA GLY A 92 -1.38 7.94 1.84
C GLY A 92 -1.85 7.47 0.48
N GLY A 93 -2.36 6.24 0.41
CA GLY A 93 -2.84 5.68 -0.85
C GLY A 93 -3.53 4.32 -0.68
N GLY A 94 -4.03 3.79 -1.79
CA GLY A 94 -4.69 2.49 -1.84
C GLY A 94 -4.93 2.04 -3.28
N THR A 95 -5.27 0.76 -3.44
CA THR A 95 -5.52 0.16 -4.76
C THR A 95 -7.01 0.05 -5.04
N SER A 96 -7.43 0.51 -6.21
CA SER A 96 -8.80 0.33 -6.71
C SER A 96 -9.05 -1.09 -7.22
N LYS A 97 -10.32 -1.47 -7.36
CA LYS A 97 -10.75 -2.73 -7.97
C LYS A 97 -10.21 -2.98 -9.39
N ASN A 98 -9.76 -1.94 -10.09
CA ASN A 98 -9.21 -2.03 -11.45
C ASN A 98 -7.70 -2.28 -11.47
N GLY A 99 -7.03 -2.31 -10.31
CA GLY A 99 -5.58 -2.44 -10.21
C GLY A 99 -4.85 -1.12 -10.37
N ILE A 100 -5.51 0.01 -10.11
CA ILE A 100 -4.85 1.32 -10.06
C ILE A 100 -4.59 1.66 -8.61
N TYR A 101 -3.31 1.72 -8.23
CA TYR A 101 -2.86 2.27 -6.97
C TYR A 101 -2.84 3.79 -7.08
N VAL A 102 -3.51 4.46 -6.15
CA VAL A 102 -3.57 5.92 -6.10
C VAL A 102 -2.93 6.39 -4.80
N ALA A 103 -2.08 7.41 -4.88
CA ALA A 103 -1.50 8.03 -3.70
C ALA A 103 -1.54 9.56 -3.79
N ILE A 104 -1.68 10.19 -2.63
CA ILE A 104 -1.49 11.63 -2.46
C ILE A 104 -0.05 11.87 -2.05
N ILE A 105 0.63 12.72 -2.81
CA ILE A 105 2.01 13.15 -2.57
C ILE A 105 2.08 14.67 -2.57
N THR A 106 3.19 15.23 -2.11
CA THR A 106 3.50 16.65 -2.32
C THR A 106 4.79 16.79 -3.11
N ASN A 107 4.88 17.81 -3.97
CA ASN A 107 6.15 18.15 -4.63
C ASN A 107 7.07 18.98 -3.70
N SER A 108 8.20 19.47 -4.23
CA SER A 108 9.13 20.35 -3.51
C SER A 108 8.48 21.62 -2.95
N ASP A 109 7.48 22.13 -3.65
CA ASP A 109 6.76 23.37 -3.32
C ASP A 109 5.58 23.11 -2.36
N ASN A 110 5.49 21.89 -1.82
CA ASN A 110 4.38 21.41 -0.99
C ASN A 110 3.00 21.41 -1.68
N ILE A 111 2.97 21.42 -3.02
CA ILE A 111 1.71 21.33 -3.78
C ILE A 111 1.24 19.87 -3.78
N PRO A 112 0.01 19.58 -3.31
CA PRO A 112 -0.55 18.24 -3.37
C PRO A 112 -0.74 17.75 -4.81
N GLN A 113 -0.39 16.49 -5.03
CA GLN A 113 -0.55 15.80 -6.31
C GLN A 113 -1.11 14.41 -6.06
N LEU A 114 -1.92 13.95 -7.01
CA LEU A 114 -2.36 12.58 -7.08
C LEU A 114 -1.44 11.84 -8.07
N VAL A 115 -0.77 10.79 -7.59
CA VAL A 115 -0.05 9.85 -8.45
C VAL A 115 -0.88 8.59 -8.61
N SER A 116 -0.91 8.07 -9.83
CA SER A 116 -1.59 6.82 -10.17
C SER A 116 -0.60 5.84 -10.78
N VAL A 117 -0.57 4.63 -10.26
CA VAL A 117 0.28 3.52 -10.70
C VAL A 117 -0.61 2.36 -11.11
N ASP A 118 -0.41 1.85 -12.31
CA ASP A 118 -1.04 0.61 -12.73
C ASP A 118 -0.22 -0.57 -12.21
N VAL A 119 -0.82 -1.39 -11.36
CA VAL A 119 -0.13 -2.53 -10.73
C VAL A 119 0.12 -3.68 -11.71
N LYS A 120 -0.63 -3.74 -12.82
CA LYS A 120 -0.46 -4.76 -13.86
C LYS A 120 0.73 -4.43 -14.75
N THR A 121 0.80 -3.18 -15.21
CA THR A 121 1.88 -2.72 -16.09
C THR A 121 3.12 -2.27 -15.33
N LYS A 122 2.98 -2.05 -14.02
CA LYS A 122 4.02 -1.55 -13.10
C LYS A 122 4.59 -0.21 -13.57
N LYS A 123 3.71 0.70 -13.98
CA LYS A 123 4.07 2.03 -14.47
C LYS A 123 3.20 3.10 -13.82
N ILE A 124 3.78 4.28 -13.63
CA ILE A 124 3.01 5.49 -13.36
C ILE A 124 2.15 5.80 -14.61
N ASN A 125 0.83 5.82 -14.45
CA ASN A 125 -0.11 6.18 -15.50
C ASN A 125 -0.22 7.69 -15.66
N SER A 126 -0.31 8.40 -14.53
CA SER A 126 -0.43 9.86 -14.51
C SER A 126 -0.06 10.43 -13.15
N SER A 127 0.39 11.69 -13.16
CA SER A 127 0.38 12.56 -12.00
C SER A 127 -0.47 13.80 -12.33
N LYS A 128 -1.40 14.16 -11.46
CA LYS A 128 -2.27 15.33 -11.63
C LYS A 128 -2.19 16.19 -10.37
N LYS A 129 -2.06 17.50 -10.55
CA LYS A 129 -2.23 18.46 -9.45
C LYS A 129 -3.69 18.38 -8.98
N TYR A 130 -3.89 18.28 -7.68
CA TYR A 130 -5.22 18.30 -7.07
C TYR A 130 -5.30 19.47 -6.10
N PHE A 131 -6.38 20.23 -6.20
CA PHE A 131 -6.71 21.29 -5.26
C PHE A 131 -7.83 20.74 -4.37
N PHE A 132 -7.56 20.61 -3.07
CA PHE A 132 -8.63 20.39 -2.11
C PHE A 132 -9.40 21.70 -1.99
N SER A 133 -10.62 21.76 -2.51
CA SER A 133 -11.55 22.83 -2.17
C SER A 133 -12.25 22.44 -0.88
N CYS A 134 -12.02 23.17 0.20
CA CYS A 134 -12.89 23.09 1.36
C CYS A 134 -14.24 23.71 0.96
N THR A 135 -15.27 22.87 0.85
CA THR A 135 -16.67 23.30 0.84
C THR A 135 -17.17 23.45 2.25
#